data_AF-A0A1S2MDG1-F1
#
_entry.id   AF-A0A1S2MDG1-F1
#
_cell.length_a   1.000
_cell.length_b   1.000
_cell.length_c   1.000
_cell.angle_alpha   90.00
_cell.angle_beta   90.00
_cell.angle_gamma   90.00
#
_symmetry.space_group_name_H-M   'P 1'
#
loop_
_entity.id
_entity.type
_entity.pdbx_description
1 polymer ?
#
loop_
_entity_poly.entity_id
_entity_poly.type
_entity_poly.pdbx_seq_one_letter_code
_entity_poly.pdbx_strand_id
1 'polypeptide(L)'
;MKSALIPHISYQNFVLDQLNTHYSGGILTLVQKDWTIISKLWITDLSFTTTWLHDSYSVKGPEPRDPASMLRSYLLCLLTSPTLS
;
A
#
# COMPACT_ATOMS: atom_id res chain seq x y z
N MET A 1 -0.45 -5.37 -20.42
CA MET A 1 0.97 -5.05 -20.12
C MET A 1 1.34 -5.72 -18.79
N LYS A 2 2.62 -5.99 -18.46
CA LYS A 2 2.99 -6.54 -17.13
C LYS A 2 3.33 -5.41 -16.15
N SER A 3 3.01 -5.60 -14.87
CA SER A 3 3.28 -4.60 -13.83
C SER A 3 4.78 -4.50 -13.53
N ALA A 4 5.28 -3.29 -13.32
CA ALA A 4 6.66 -3.07 -12.92
C ALA A 4 6.85 -3.34 -11.40
N LEU A 5 7.98 -3.94 -11.03
CA LEU A 5 8.33 -4.13 -9.62
C LEU A 5 8.63 -2.78 -8.97
N ILE A 6 7.89 -2.45 -7.92
CA ILE A 6 8.16 -1.29 -7.07
C ILE A 6 8.94 -1.77 -5.83
N PRO A 7 10.18 -1.31 -5.62
CA PRO A 7 10.94 -1.64 -4.41
C PRO A 7 10.20 -1.17 -3.15
N HIS A 8 10.30 -1.93 -2.07
CA HIS A 8 9.66 -1.58 -0.80
C HIS A 8 10.08 -0.19 -0.29
N ILE A 9 11.35 0.17 -0.46
CA ILE A 9 11.87 1.49 -0.04
C ILE A 9 11.17 2.64 -0.79
N SER A 10 10.81 2.46 -2.06
CA SER A 10 10.06 3.47 -2.82
C SER A 10 8.66 3.67 -2.24
N TYR A 11 8.01 2.59 -1.81
CA TYR A 11 6.74 2.66 -1.09
C TYR A 11 6.89 3.36 0.27
N GLN A 12 7.93 3.03 1.04
CA GLN A 12 8.18 3.66 2.35
C GLN A 12 8.36 5.18 2.23
N ASN A 13 9.15 5.62 1.26
CA ASN A 13 9.35 7.04 0.98
C ASN A 13 8.06 7.73 0.53
N PHE A 14 7.28 7.07 -0.34
CA PHE A 14 5.97 7.57 -0.76
C PHE A 14 5.03 7.79 0.42
N VAL A 15 4.92 6.83 1.34
CA VAL A 15 4.05 6.97 2.52
C VAL A 15 4.50 8.15 3.39
N LEU A 16 5.80 8.29 3.65
CA LEU A 16 6.32 9.40 4.46
C LEU A 16 6.05 10.76 3.81
N ASP A 17 6.23 10.87 2.50
CA ASP A 17 5.92 12.09 1.73
C ASP A 17 4.43 12.45 1.82
N GLN A 18 3.55 11.46 1.65
CA GLN A 18 2.10 11.68 1.72
C GLN A 18 1.63 12.04 3.14
N LEU A 19 2.19 11.40 4.17
CA LEU A 19 1.90 11.75 5.56
C LEU A 19 2.36 13.18 5.87
N ASN A 20 3.57 13.55 5.44
CA ASN A 20 4.07 14.91 5.63
C ASN A 20 3.26 15.95 4.84
N THR A 21 2.85 15.63 3.61
CA THR A 21 2.12 16.58 2.75
C THR A 21 0.69 16.81 3.23
N HIS A 22 0.00 15.76 3.68
CA HIS A 22 -1.44 15.82 3.94
C HIS A 22 -1.82 15.87 5.42
N TYR A 23 -0.95 15.44 6.32
CA TYR A 23 -1.26 15.30 7.76
C TYR A 23 -0.34 16.12 8.68
N SER A 24 0.60 16.91 8.13
CA SER A 24 1.39 17.86 8.93
C SER A 24 0.59 19.11 9.26
N GLY A 25 0.22 19.29 10.53
CA GLY A 25 -0.29 20.57 11.04
C GLY A 25 -1.66 21.03 10.51
N GLY A 26 -2.45 20.12 9.92
CA GLY A 26 -3.80 20.39 9.42
C GLY A 26 -4.93 19.92 10.35
N ILE A 27 -6.19 20.16 9.96
CA ILE A 27 -7.40 19.67 10.67
C ILE A 27 -7.43 18.14 10.75
N LEU A 28 -6.87 17.45 9.75
CA LEU A 28 -6.77 16.00 9.71
C LEU A 28 -5.56 15.55 10.53
N THR A 29 -5.78 15.31 11.82
CA THR A 29 -4.74 14.87 12.75
C THR A 29 -4.76 13.35 12.87
N LEU A 30 -3.58 12.73 12.74
CA LEU A 30 -3.40 11.30 13.00
C LEU A 30 -3.43 11.08 14.52
N VAL A 31 -4.30 10.18 14.97
CA VAL A 31 -4.37 9.81 16.39
C VAL A 31 -3.51 8.58 16.68
N GLN A 32 -3.16 8.37 17.94
CA GLN A 32 -2.24 7.30 18.37
C GLN A 32 -2.63 5.90 17.86
N LYS A 33 -3.94 5.63 17.74
CA LYS A 33 -4.45 4.35 17.22
C LYS A 33 -4.07 4.12 15.74
N ASP A 34 -4.01 5.17 14.93
CA ASP A 34 -3.76 5.07 13.49
C ASP A 34 -2.30 4.71 13.23
N TRP A 35 -1.38 5.22 14.06
CA TRP A 35 0.05 4.92 13.98
C TRP A 35 0.37 3.43 14.12
N THR A 36 -0.45 2.66 14.85
CA THR A 36 -0.27 1.21 14.96
C THR A 36 -0.50 0.52 13.61
N ILE A 37 -1.55 0.93 12.87
CA ILE A 37 -1.86 0.38 11.55
C ILE A 37 -0.86 0.89 10.50
N ILE A 38 -0.54 2.18 10.54
CA ILE A 38 0.41 2.82 9.62
C ILE A 38 1.79 2.16 9.73
N SER A 39 2.33 2.02 10.94
CA SER A 39 3.65 1.39 11.15
C SER A 39 3.64 -0.07 10.69
N LYS A 40 2.59 -0.83 11.00
CA LYS A 40 2.45 -2.22 10.57
C LYS A 40 2.48 -2.34 9.04
N LEU A 41 1.70 -1.54 8.31
CA LEU A 41 1.69 -1.55 6.84
C LEU A 41 2.98 -1.00 6.24
N TRP A 42 3.63 -0.03 6.89
CA TRP A 42 4.88 0.57 6.44
C TRP A 42 6.08 -0.39 6.52
N ILE A 43 6.15 -1.24 7.55
CA ILE A 43 7.20 -2.26 7.73
C ILE A 43 6.94 -3.51 6.86
N THR A 44 5.66 -3.79 6.55
CA THR A 44 5.31 -5.01 5.82
C THR A 44 5.72 -4.92 4.35
N ASP A 45 6.75 -5.68 3.98
CA ASP A 45 7.16 -5.80 2.59
C ASP A 45 6.26 -6.78 1.83
N LEU A 46 5.52 -6.24 0.87
CA LEU A 46 4.67 -6.97 -0.07
C LEU A 46 5.18 -6.86 -1.50
N SER A 47 6.36 -6.27 -1.75
CA SER A 47 6.92 -6.10 -3.10
C SER A 47 7.01 -7.43 -3.86
N PHE A 48 7.30 -8.52 -3.15
CA PHE A 48 7.34 -9.87 -3.70
C PHE A 48 6.03 -10.31 -4.37
N THR A 49 4.87 -9.78 -3.95
CA THR A 49 3.58 -10.18 -4.57
C THR A 49 3.51 -9.78 -6.05
N THR A 50 4.19 -8.71 -6.43
CA THR A 50 4.24 -8.25 -7.83
C THR A 50 5.03 -9.24 -8.68
N THR A 51 6.14 -9.77 -8.17
CA THR A 51 6.90 -10.84 -8.82
C THR A 51 6.12 -12.15 -8.84
N TRP A 52 5.48 -12.52 -7.73
CA TRP A 52 4.75 -13.78 -7.60
C TRP A 52 3.53 -13.85 -8.54
N LEU A 53 2.80 -12.75 -8.70
CA LEU A 53 1.64 -12.69 -9.60
C LEU A 53 1.99 -12.34 -11.04
N HIS A 54 3.26 -12.04 -11.35
CA HIS A 54 3.69 -11.52 -12.65
C HIS A 54 3.19 -12.33 -13.86
N ASP A 55 3.18 -13.66 -13.75
CA ASP A 55 2.76 -14.55 -14.84
C ASP A 55 1.25 -14.83 -14.85
N SER A 56 0.52 -14.43 -13.80
CA SER A 56 -0.94 -14.50 -13.75
C SER A 56 -1.61 -13.33 -14.50
N TYR A 57 -0.89 -12.24 -14.73
CA TYR A 57 -1.40 -11.07 -15.45
C TYR A 57 -1.23 -11.22 -16.96
N SER A 58 -2.26 -10.79 -17.70
CA SER A 58 -2.24 -10.79 -19.17
C SER A 58 -1.27 -9.74 -19.71
N VAL A 59 -0.54 -10.12 -20.76
CA VAL A 59 0.29 -9.18 -21.54
C VAL A 59 -0.56 -8.19 -22.34
N LYS A 60 -1.81 -8.54 -22.65
CA LYS A 60 -2.74 -7.70 -23.43
C LYS A 60 -3.52 -6.75 -22.51
N GLY A 61 -3.86 -5.57 -23.03
CA GLY A 61 -4.64 -4.57 -22.31
C GLY A 61 -3.78 -3.51 -21.60
N PRO A 62 -4.43 -2.61 -20.85
CA PRO A 62 -3.78 -1.48 -20.20
C PRO A 62 -2.76 -1.93 -19.15
N GLU A 63 -1.99 -0.97 -18.64
CA GLU A 63 -1.07 -1.22 -17.53
C GLU A 63 -1.86 -1.70 -16.30
N PRO A 64 -1.52 -2.89 -15.75
CA PRO A 64 -2.19 -3.40 -14.57
C PRO A 64 -1.75 -2.59 -13.35
N ARG A 65 -2.69 -2.39 -12.43
CA ARG A 65 -2.39 -1.80 -11.11
C ARG A 65 -1.39 -2.68 -10.37
N ASP A 66 -0.47 -2.06 -9.64
CA ASP A 66 0.53 -2.78 -8.84
C ASP A 66 -0.16 -3.75 -7.85
N PRO A 67 0.08 -5.07 -7.98
CA PRO A 67 -0.55 -6.07 -7.11
C PRO A 67 -0.23 -5.85 -5.63
N ALA A 68 0.98 -5.39 -5.32
CA ALA A 68 1.39 -5.13 -3.95
C ALA A 68 0.61 -3.96 -3.34
N SER A 69 0.35 -2.90 -4.11
CA SER A 69 -0.49 -1.77 -3.70
C SER A 69 -1.96 -2.18 -3.52
N MET A 70 -2.48 -3.06 -4.39
CA MET A 70 -3.83 -3.59 -4.27
C MET A 70 -4.00 -4.41 -2.98
N LEU A 71 -3.05 -5.31 -2.69
CA LEU A 71 -3.07 -6.09 -1.45
C LEU A 71 -2.96 -5.20 -0.21
N ARG A 72 -2.12 -4.16 -0.24
CA ARG A 72 -2.03 -3.17 0.85
C ARG A 72 -3.35 -2.48 1.11
N SER A 73 -4.05 -2.05 0.06
CA SER A 73 -5.37 -1.42 0.19
C SER A 73 -6.40 -2.38 0.79
N TYR A 74 -6.37 -3.65 0.39
CA TYR A 74 -7.23 -4.67 0.97
C TYR A 74 -6.94 -4.92 2.46
N LEU A 75 -5.67 -5.06 2.83
CA LEU A 75 -5.26 -5.22 4.23
C LEU A 75 -5.63 -4.00 5.08
N LEU A 76 -5.45 -2.78 4.55
CA LEU A 76 -5.89 -1.57 5.22
C LEU A 76 -7.39 -1.64 5.52
N CYS A 77 -8.20 -1.99 4.51
CA CYS A 77 -9.65 -2.12 4.68
C CYS A 77 -10.01 -3.12 5.79
N LEU A 78 -9.39 -4.30 5.81
CA LEU A 78 -9.62 -5.31 6.85
C LEU A 78 -9.22 -4.82 8.25
N LEU A 79 -8.12 -4.07 8.34
CA LEU A 79 -7.62 -3.55 9.62
C LEU A 79 -8.45 -2.37 10.15
N THR A 80 -9.14 -1.65 9.27
CA THR A 80 -9.97 -0.49 9.66
C THR A 80 -11.46 -0.83 9.78
N SER A 81 -11.92 -1.90 9.14
CA SER A 81 -13.35 -2.26 9.06
C SER A 81 -13.62 -3.55 9.86
N PRO A 82 -14.15 -3.46 11.09
CA PRO A 82 -14.40 -4.62 11.95
C PRO A 82 -15.57 -5.51 11.49
N THR A 83 -16.31 -5.12 10.46
CA THR A 83 -17.50 -5.83 9.95
C THR A 83 -17.19 -6.82 8.83
N LEU A 84 -15.95 -6.88 8.36
CA LEU A 84 -15.49 -7.74 7.26
C LEU A 84 -14.64 -8.93 7.74
N SER A 85 -14.50 -9.11 9.06
CA SER A 85 -13.78 -10.24 9.69
C SER A 85 -14.70 -11.40 10.00
#